data_AF-A0A940VFK6-F1
#
_entry.id   AF-A0A940VFK6-F1
#
_cell.length_a   1.000
_cell.length_b   1.000
_cell.length_c   1.000
_cell.angle_alpha   90.00
_cell.angle_beta   90.00
_cell.angle_gamma   90.00
#
_symmetry.space_group_name_H-M   'P 1'
#
loop_
_entity.id
_entity.type
_entity.pdbx_description
1 polymer ?
#
loop_
_entity_poly.entity_id
_entity_poly.type
_entity_poly.pdbx_seq_one_letter_code
_entity_poly.pdbx_strand_id
1 'polypeptide(L)'
;MKKPIGRGKNPRGTVIIFTILVMAMLFAFGGLAIDLAALLTVRTELHRAMDAASLAGAGALGFDATVFPTVRANAVTYAAANPFRYGGTITLNANAGNSYPVQIPLGGDVVLGIWDATKTPAFQPSTDGSVVNSVLCRTRQNVPTSFLRVLGLTALPMSAQAIAVSNPPNTAPGCVFPIGVTTCQFFNGSAWSSLGCGTAVTFATSSGKLPGTQAGTNTAAWVDLTGANPTPGYLNTAIAEAANGGCTSNPLAGQTIGANNGMIQSVVETFATYFVPQYNASTATPINGDGSGYNGKGWDVYVPLIQTECPPKDINQTYTIQTFAKFRFTQVIDKGDCLVNNPADTNSYPLCPPPNGPG
;
A
#
# COMPACT_ATOMS: atom_id res chain seq x y z
N MET A 1 -85.56 60.07 1.73
CA MET A 1 -84.56 59.72 0.70
C MET A 1 -83.81 58.46 1.14
N LYS A 2 -84.12 57.28 0.57
CA LYS A 2 -83.40 56.02 0.85
C LYS A 2 -82.32 55.83 -0.22
N LYS A 3 -81.06 55.76 0.21
CA LYS A 3 -79.87 55.57 -0.64
C LYS A 3 -79.64 54.06 -0.80
N PRO A 4 -79.48 53.50 -2.02
CA PRO A 4 -79.22 52.08 -2.17
C PRO A 4 -77.75 51.79 -1.80
N ILE A 5 -77.56 50.79 -0.94
CA ILE A 5 -76.25 50.25 -0.58
C ILE A 5 -75.75 49.40 -1.75
N GLY A 6 -74.64 49.82 -2.36
CA GLY A 6 -73.98 49.10 -3.45
C GLY A 6 -73.53 47.71 -2.99
N ARG A 7 -73.97 46.69 -3.74
CA ARG A 7 -73.64 45.28 -3.54
C ARG A 7 -72.14 45.06 -3.78
N GLY A 8 -71.38 44.72 -2.74
CA GLY A 8 -69.97 44.38 -2.85
C GLY A 8 -69.73 43.25 -3.86
N LYS A 9 -68.78 43.45 -4.78
CA LYS A 9 -68.37 42.45 -5.77
C LYS A 9 -67.79 41.23 -5.05
N ASN A 10 -68.32 40.04 -5.32
CA ASN A 10 -67.82 38.78 -4.77
C ASN A 10 -66.38 38.50 -5.27
N PRO A 11 -65.38 38.26 -4.40
CA PRO A 11 -63.99 37.99 -4.81
C PRO A 11 -63.75 36.58 -5.40
N ARG A 12 -64.79 35.86 -5.80
CA ARG A 12 -64.73 34.43 -6.20
C ARG A 12 -63.84 34.18 -7.43
N GLY A 13 -63.68 35.15 -8.34
CA GLY A 13 -62.84 35.01 -9.53
C GLY A 13 -61.34 35.04 -9.23
N THR A 14 -60.90 35.95 -8.34
CA THR A 14 -59.49 36.10 -7.97
C THR A 14 -58.98 34.87 -7.20
N VAL A 15 -59.84 34.28 -6.36
CA VAL A 15 -59.49 33.08 -5.59
C VAL A 15 -59.17 31.90 -6.50
N ILE A 16 -59.92 31.71 -7.60
CA ILE A 16 -59.69 30.61 -8.55
C ILE A 16 -58.35 30.78 -9.30
N ILE A 17 -58.02 32.01 -9.71
CA ILE A 17 -56.75 32.27 -10.40
C ILE A 17 -55.57 32.02 -9.45
N PHE A 18 -55.69 32.49 -8.20
CA PHE A 18 -54.66 32.30 -7.20
C PHE A 18 -54.46 30.82 -6.84
N THR A 19 -55.54 30.03 -6.68
CA THR A 19 -55.43 28.60 -6.39
C THR A 19 -54.78 27.83 -7.53
N ILE A 20 -55.11 28.12 -8.79
CA ILE A 20 -54.46 27.48 -9.95
C ILE A 20 -52.96 27.79 -9.97
N LEU A 21 -52.58 29.04 -9.73
CA LEU A 21 -51.19 29.47 -9.72
C LEU A 21 -50.39 28.79 -8.59
N VAL A 22 -50.93 28.77 -7.38
CA VAL A 22 -50.30 28.11 -6.22
C VAL A 22 -50.20 26.60 -6.45
N MET A 23 -51.25 25.97 -6.99
CA MET A 23 -51.24 24.53 -7.27
C MET A 23 -50.19 24.18 -8.33
N ALA A 24 -50.08 24.97 -9.40
CA ALA A 24 -49.02 24.81 -10.40
C ALA A 24 -47.62 24.99 -9.79
N MET A 25 -47.44 25.97 -8.91
CA MET A 25 -46.19 26.21 -8.19
C MET A 25 -45.82 25.04 -7.28
N LEU A 26 -46.79 24.49 -6.54
CA LEU A 26 -46.59 23.31 -5.69
C LEU A 26 -46.19 22.08 -6.49
N PHE A 27 -46.79 21.85 -7.67
CA PHE A 27 -46.38 20.74 -8.55
C PHE A 27 -44.97 20.95 -9.12
N ALA A 28 -44.60 22.17 -9.48
CA ALA A 28 -43.25 22.47 -9.97
C ALA A 28 -42.19 22.18 -8.89
N PHE A 29 -42.41 22.65 -7.65
CA PHE A 29 -41.50 22.36 -6.53
C PHE A 29 -41.51 20.89 -6.11
N GLY A 30 -42.68 20.23 -6.13
CA GLY A 30 -42.79 18.80 -5.86
C GLY A 30 -42.00 17.97 -6.86
N GLY A 31 -42.09 18.30 -8.15
CA GLY A 31 -41.32 17.67 -9.21
C GLY A 31 -39.81 17.87 -9.05
N LEU A 32 -39.39 19.11 -8.77
CA LEU A 32 -37.99 19.43 -8.50
C LEU A 32 -37.45 18.65 -7.29
N ALA A 33 -38.23 18.54 -6.21
CA ALA A 33 -37.85 17.80 -5.02
C ALA A 33 -37.64 16.31 -5.31
N ILE A 34 -38.50 15.69 -6.14
CA ILE A 34 -38.37 14.29 -6.55
C ILE A 34 -37.09 14.06 -7.37
N ASP A 35 -36.80 14.93 -8.34
CA ASP A 35 -35.59 14.79 -9.15
C ASP A 35 -34.33 14.97 -8.31
N LEU A 36 -34.32 15.96 -7.40
CA LEU A 36 -33.19 16.17 -6.50
C LEU A 36 -32.96 14.97 -5.58
N ALA A 37 -34.02 14.41 -5.02
CA ALA A 37 -33.94 13.21 -4.19
C ALA A 37 -33.34 12.03 -4.98
N ALA A 38 -33.74 11.87 -6.24
CA ALA A 38 -33.21 10.81 -7.10
C ALA A 38 -31.73 11.03 -7.44
N LEU A 39 -31.31 12.27 -7.74
CA LEU A 39 -29.91 12.60 -8.02
C LEU A 39 -29.01 12.38 -6.81
N LEU A 40 -29.47 12.76 -5.61
CA LEU A 40 -28.74 12.51 -4.36
C LEU A 40 -28.59 11.01 -4.10
N THR A 41 -29.63 10.21 -4.38
CA THR A 41 -29.55 8.74 -4.28
C THR A 41 -28.49 8.17 -5.21
N VAL A 42 -28.50 8.57 -6.49
CA VAL A 42 -27.51 8.12 -7.47
C VAL A 42 -26.09 8.54 -7.07
N ARG A 43 -25.92 9.76 -6.55
CA ARG A 43 -24.61 10.21 -6.07
C ARG A 43 -24.04 9.25 -5.01
N THR A 44 -24.86 8.84 -4.05
CA THR A 44 -24.44 7.88 -3.02
C THR A 44 -24.12 6.51 -3.60
N GLU A 45 -24.90 6.02 -4.57
CA GLU A 45 -24.65 4.75 -5.26
C GLU A 45 -23.34 4.77 -6.05
N LEU A 46 -23.07 5.87 -6.79
CA LEU A 46 -21.82 6.04 -7.51
C LEU A 46 -20.61 6.09 -6.57
N HIS A 47 -20.73 6.75 -5.40
CA HIS A 47 -19.68 6.73 -4.39
C HIS A 47 -19.42 5.33 -3.85
N ARG A 48 -20.48 4.59 -3.49
CA ARG A 48 -20.35 3.19 -3.04
C ARG A 48 -19.65 2.31 -4.06
N ALA A 49 -19.96 2.48 -5.36
CA ALA A 49 -19.30 1.75 -6.42
C ALA A 49 -17.81 2.13 -6.55
N MET A 50 -17.45 3.41 -6.40
CA MET A 50 -16.04 3.83 -6.44
C MET A 50 -15.26 3.38 -5.21
N ASP A 51 -15.87 3.40 -4.03
CA ASP A 51 -15.26 2.87 -2.80
C ASP A 51 -15.00 1.37 -2.94
N ALA A 52 -15.98 0.60 -3.44
CA ALA A 52 -15.81 -0.83 -3.70
C ALA A 52 -14.72 -1.11 -4.75
N ALA A 53 -14.72 -0.36 -5.86
CA ALA A 53 -13.72 -0.49 -6.92
C ALA A 53 -12.30 -0.18 -6.44
N SER A 54 -12.13 0.96 -5.75
CA SER A 54 -10.83 1.37 -5.22
C SER A 54 -10.33 0.39 -4.15
N LEU A 55 -11.19 -0.07 -3.24
CA LEU A 55 -10.82 -1.05 -2.21
C LEU A 55 -10.43 -2.41 -2.81
N ALA A 56 -11.17 -2.90 -3.81
CA ALA A 56 -10.84 -4.16 -4.49
C ALA A 56 -9.53 -4.06 -5.28
N GLY A 57 -9.26 -2.91 -5.90
CA GLY A 57 -7.96 -2.64 -6.51
C GLY A 57 -6.84 -2.60 -5.46
N ALA A 58 -7.03 -1.82 -4.39
CA ALA A 58 -6.04 -1.68 -3.33
C ALA A 58 -5.72 -3.01 -2.63
N GLY A 59 -6.71 -3.88 -2.43
CA GLY A 59 -6.51 -5.21 -1.87
C GLY A 59 -5.65 -6.14 -2.74
N ALA A 60 -5.49 -5.84 -4.04
CA ALA A 60 -4.60 -6.55 -4.94
C ALA A 60 -3.25 -5.85 -5.14
N LEU A 61 -3.00 -4.72 -4.48
CA LEU A 61 -1.68 -4.07 -4.48
C LEU A 61 -0.71 -4.95 -3.68
N GLY A 62 0.30 -5.48 -4.37
CA GLY A 62 1.36 -6.31 -3.80
C GLY A 62 2.71 -5.61 -3.69
N PHE A 63 2.76 -4.28 -3.85
CA PHE A 63 4.01 -3.51 -3.99
C PHE A 63 4.93 -4.08 -5.08
N ASP A 64 4.30 -4.49 -6.18
CA ASP A 64 4.94 -5.05 -7.37
C ASP A 64 4.20 -4.51 -8.61
N ALA A 65 4.95 -4.02 -9.59
CA ALA A 65 4.38 -3.53 -10.84
C ALA A 65 3.76 -4.65 -11.68
N THR A 66 4.18 -5.91 -11.50
CA THR A 66 3.64 -7.05 -12.25
C THR A 66 2.17 -7.32 -11.95
N VAL A 67 1.68 -6.92 -10.76
CA VAL A 67 0.29 -7.12 -10.35
C VAL A 67 -0.65 -5.99 -10.78
N PHE A 68 -0.14 -4.89 -11.36
CA PHE A 68 -0.95 -3.73 -11.75
C PHE A 68 -2.08 -4.04 -12.74
N PRO A 69 -1.94 -4.94 -13.73
CA PRO A 69 -3.07 -5.35 -14.57
C PRO A 69 -4.20 -5.99 -13.74
N THR A 70 -3.86 -6.86 -12.78
CA THR A 70 -4.82 -7.51 -11.88
C THR A 70 -5.52 -6.50 -10.98
N VAL A 71 -4.76 -5.55 -10.41
CA VAL A 71 -5.30 -4.44 -9.61
C VAL A 71 -6.38 -3.67 -10.38
N ARG A 72 -6.09 -3.32 -11.63
CA ARG A 72 -7.02 -2.59 -12.49
C ARG A 72 -8.24 -3.44 -12.86
N ALA A 73 -8.03 -4.72 -13.19
CA ALA A 73 -9.12 -5.64 -13.50
C ALA A 73 -10.08 -5.80 -12.32
N ASN A 74 -9.56 -5.97 -11.10
CA ASN A 74 -10.37 -6.05 -9.89
C ASN A 74 -11.19 -4.77 -9.67
N ALA A 75 -10.58 -3.60 -9.82
CA ALA A 75 -11.30 -2.33 -9.70
C ALA A 75 -12.46 -2.22 -10.71
N VAL A 76 -12.24 -2.60 -11.97
CA VAL A 76 -13.27 -2.59 -13.02
C VAL A 76 -14.41 -3.57 -12.68
N THR A 77 -14.09 -4.80 -12.26
CA THR A 77 -15.07 -5.83 -11.92
C THR A 77 -15.95 -5.41 -10.74
N TYR A 78 -15.36 -4.85 -9.68
CA TYR A 78 -16.12 -4.41 -8.51
C TYR A 78 -16.95 -3.14 -8.77
N ALA A 79 -16.50 -2.25 -9.67
CA ALA A 79 -17.34 -1.15 -10.14
C ALA A 79 -18.58 -1.67 -10.87
N ALA A 80 -18.41 -2.63 -11.77
CA ALA A 80 -19.50 -3.22 -12.55
C ALA A 80 -20.51 -4.00 -11.68
N ALA A 81 -20.05 -4.59 -10.57
CA ALA A 81 -20.88 -5.31 -9.61
C ALA A 81 -21.77 -4.41 -8.73
N ASN A 82 -21.53 -3.08 -8.74
CA ASN A 82 -22.28 -2.10 -7.95
C ASN A 82 -23.07 -1.15 -8.88
N PRO A 83 -24.22 -1.59 -9.43
CA PRO A 83 -25.04 -0.77 -10.31
C PRO A 83 -25.73 0.37 -9.54
N PHE A 84 -26.15 1.39 -10.27
CA PHE A 84 -26.98 2.48 -9.75
C PHE A 84 -28.43 2.37 -10.24
N ARG A 85 -29.36 3.03 -9.55
CA ARG A 85 -30.83 2.91 -9.65
C ARG A 85 -31.42 3.06 -11.06
N TYR A 86 -30.73 3.75 -11.97
CA TYR A 86 -31.18 3.92 -13.36
C TYR A 86 -30.65 2.84 -14.32
N GLY A 87 -30.17 1.71 -13.78
CA GLY A 87 -29.94 0.47 -14.53
C GLY A 87 -28.63 0.40 -15.33
N GLY A 88 -27.67 1.28 -15.03
CA GLY A 88 -26.37 1.27 -15.70
C GLY A 88 -25.32 0.44 -14.96
N THR A 89 -24.67 -0.47 -15.67
CA THR A 89 -23.37 -1.03 -15.24
C THR A 89 -22.31 0.07 -15.32
N ILE A 90 -21.56 0.26 -14.24
CA ILE A 90 -20.44 1.21 -14.25
C ILE A 90 -19.26 0.54 -14.94
N THR A 91 -18.94 1.01 -16.14
CA THR A 91 -17.75 0.59 -16.88
C THR A 91 -16.63 1.59 -16.61
N LEU A 92 -15.51 1.09 -16.11
CA LEU A 92 -14.32 1.88 -15.87
C LEU A 92 -13.27 1.58 -16.94
N ASN A 93 -12.61 2.61 -17.45
CA ASN A 93 -11.39 2.45 -18.22
C ASN A 93 -10.24 2.07 -17.28
N ALA A 94 -9.68 0.88 -17.49
CA ALA A 94 -8.58 0.35 -16.70
C ALA A 94 -7.33 1.26 -16.70
N ASN A 95 -7.15 2.14 -17.70
CA ASN A 95 -6.06 3.11 -17.80
C ASN A 95 -4.65 2.49 -17.74
N ALA A 96 -4.35 1.55 -18.65
CA ALA A 96 -3.06 0.84 -18.63
C ALA A 96 -1.84 1.78 -18.60
N GLY A 97 -1.92 2.95 -19.24
CA GLY A 97 -0.86 3.96 -19.26
C GLY A 97 -0.76 4.86 -18.02
N ASN A 98 -1.60 4.62 -17.00
CA ASN A 98 -1.66 5.40 -15.76
C ASN A 98 -1.73 6.93 -15.93
N SER A 99 -2.37 7.41 -17.00
CA SER A 99 -2.33 8.83 -17.37
C SER A 99 -3.02 9.72 -16.33
N TYR A 100 -2.31 10.78 -15.90
CA TYR A 100 -2.73 11.79 -14.91
C TYR A 100 -1.95 13.11 -15.12
N PRO A 101 -2.52 14.33 -14.91
CA PRO A 101 -3.85 14.63 -14.39
C PRO A 101 -4.96 14.36 -15.39
N VAL A 102 -6.11 13.97 -14.86
CA VAL A 102 -7.28 13.61 -15.67
C VAL A 102 -7.97 14.87 -16.17
N GLN A 103 -7.78 15.16 -17.45
CA GLN A 103 -8.75 15.93 -18.23
C GLN A 103 -9.78 14.93 -18.74
N ILE A 104 -11.03 15.02 -18.25
CA ILE A 104 -12.11 14.19 -18.81
C ILE A 104 -12.56 14.83 -20.12
N PRO A 105 -12.73 14.03 -21.21
CA PRO A 105 -12.92 12.57 -21.25
C PRO A 105 -11.68 11.72 -21.55
N LEU A 106 -10.48 12.31 -21.54
CA LEU A 106 -9.26 11.74 -22.12
C LEU A 106 -8.32 11.04 -21.12
N GLY A 107 -8.69 10.95 -19.83
CA GLY A 107 -7.92 10.23 -18.81
C GLY A 107 -8.67 9.00 -18.32
N GLY A 108 -7.98 7.86 -18.18
CA GLY A 108 -8.62 6.62 -17.73
C GLY A 108 -9.05 6.67 -16.25
N ASP A 109 -10.00 5.80 -15.90
CA ASP A 109 -10.79 5.92 -14.68
C ASP A 109 -10.10 5.35 -13.43
N VAL A 110 -9.27 4.33 -13.61
CA VAL A 110 -8.45 3.72 -12.55
C VAL A 110 -7.04 4.30 -12.61
N VAL A 111 -6.54 4.93 -11.54
CA VAL A 111 -5.17 5.48 -11.49
C VAL A 111 -4.46 4.92 -10.27
N LEU A 112 -3.24 4.42 -10.48
CA LEU A 112 -2.35 3.93 -9.43
C LEU A 112 -1.42 5.04 -9.00
N GLY A 113 -1.12 5.08 -7.71
CA GLY A 113 -0.25 6.12 -7.19
C GLY A 113 0.16 5.93 -5.74
N ILE A 114 0.85 6.96 -5.26
CA ILE A 114 1.31 7.10 -3.89
C ILE A 114 0.34 8.03 -3.17
N TRP A 115 -0.25 7.54 -2.09
CA TRP A 115 -1.03 8.33 -1.15
C TRP A 115 -0.19 8.60 0.10
N ASP A 116 -0.12 9.87 0.46
CA ASP A 116 0.60 10.38 1.63
C ASP A 116 -0.17 11.59 2.18
N ALA A 117 -0.75 11.43 3.38
CA ALA A 117 -1.51 12.49 4.06
C ALA A 117 -0.71 13.76 4.34
N THR A 118 0.63 13.68 4.34
CA THR A 118 1.51 14.80 4.67
C THR A 118 1.85 15.67 3.46
N LYS A 119 1.58 15.20 2.23
CA LYS A 119 1.90 15.89 0.99
C LYS A 119 0.68 16.62 0.41
N THR A 120 0.92 17.67 -0.37
CA THR A 120 -0.12 18.39 -1.12
C THR A 120 0.25 18.47 -2.60
N PRO A 121 -0.51 17.83 -3.53
CA PRO A 121 -1.66 16.96 -3.26
C PRO A 121 -1.24 15.63 -2.59
N ALA A 122 -2.14 15.09 -1.76
CA ALA A 122 -1.92 13.85 -1.00
C ALA A 122 -1.80 12.61 -1.89
N PHE A 123 -2.38 12.64 -3.09
CA PHE A 123 -2.25 11.58 -4.09
C PHE A 123 -1.36 12.04 -5.24
N GLN A 124 -0.36 11.23 -5.56
CA GLN A 124 0.56 11.42 -6.69
C GLN A 124 0.55 10.18 -7.58
N PRO A 125 0.30 10.30 -8.89
CA PRO A 125 0.34 9.14 -9.79
C PRO A 125 1.76 8.56 -9.85
N SER A 126 1.86 7.24 -9.85
CA SER A 126 3.14 6.54 -10.01
C SER A 126 2.90 5.17 -10.64
N THR A 127 3.89 4.70 -11.41
CA THR A 127 3.95 3.33 -11.95
C THR A 127 5.12 2.54 -11.36
N ASP A 128 5.76 3.08 -10.33
CA ASP A 128 6.82 2.38 -9.62
C ASP A 128 6.22 1.36 -8.64
N GLY A 129 6.38 0.08 -8.97
CA GLY A 129 5.88 -1.06 -8.19
C GLY A 129 6.28 -1.02 -6.73
N SER A 130 7.47 -0.49 -6.42
CA SER A 130 8.04 -0.52 -5.07
C SER A 130 7.37 0.46 -4.10
N VAL A 131 6.75 1.53 -4.61
CA VAL A 131 6.22 2.64 -3.80
C VAL A 131 4.73 2.90 -3.98
N VAL A 132 4.10 2.36 -5.05
CA VAL A 132 2.66 2.50 -5.27
C VAL A 132 1.89 1.80 -4.15
N ASN A 133 1.12 2.58 -3.39
CA ASN A 133 0.35 2.11 -2.23
C ASN A 133 -1.14 2.44 -2.34
N SER A 134 -1.63 3.01 -3.44
CA SER A 134 -3.02 3.45 -3.53
C SER A 134 -3.62 3.34 -4.94
N VAL A 135 -4.96 3.21 -4.96
CA VAL A 135 -5.78 3.15 -6.18
C VAL A 135 -6.86 4.22 -6.11
N LEU A 136 -6.87 5.10 -7.11
CA LEU A 136 -7.91 6.11 -7.35
C LEU A 136 -8.87 5.60 -8.42
N CYS A 137 -10.16 5.50 -8.09
CA CYS A 137 -11.22 5.14 -9.03
C CYS A 137 -12.19 6.30 -9.21
N ARG A 138 -12.64 6.52 -10.44
CA ARG A 138 -13.54 7.61 -10.82
C ARG A 138 -14.60 7.15 -11.79
N THR A 139 -15.78 7.77 -11.73
CA THR A 139 -16.84 7.53 -12.71
C THR A 139 -17.61 8.81 -13.00
N ARG A 140 -18.19 8.89 -14.20
CA ARG A 140 -19.14 9.94 -14.58
C ARG A 140 -20.34 9.31 -15.27
N GLN A 141 -21.53 9.68 -14.84
CA GLN A 141 -22.79 9.19 -15.39
C GLN A 141 -23.72 10.36 -15.68
N ASN A 142 -24.42 10.30 -16.81
CA ASN A 142 -25.52 11.22 -17.11
C ASN A 142 -26.81 10.62 -16.56
N VAL A 143 -27.32 11.21 -15.48
CA VAL A 143 -28.51 10.72 -14.80
C VAL A 143 -29.74 11.37 -15.42
N PRO A 144 -30.70 10.59 -15.94
CA PRO A 144 -31.93 11.15 -16.50
C PRO A 144 -32.75 11.83 -15.40
N THR A 145 -33.40 12.92 -15.77
CA THR A 145 -34.31 13.68 -14.92
C THR A 145 -35.77 13.41 -15.32
N SER A 146 -36.69 13.49 -14.36
CA SER A 146 -38.12 13.23 -14.61
C SER A 146 -38.88 14.53 -14.86
N PHE A 147 -38.91 15.44 -13.89
CA PHE A 147 -39.69 16.69 -13.94
C PHE A 147 -38.92 17.86 -14.55
N LEU A 148 -37.62 17.96 -14.27
CA LEU A 148 -36.69 18.92 -14.90
C LEU A 148 -36.65 18.75 -16.42
N ARG A 149 -37.06 17.59 -16.93
CA ARG A 149 -37.23 17.35 -18.38
C ARG A 149 -38.25 18.31 -19.01
N VAL A 150 -39.28 18.72 -18.27
CA VAL A 150 -40.27 19.72 -18.72
C VAL A 150 -39.63 21.09 -18.93
N LEU A 151 -38.55 21.39 -18.19
CA LEU A 151 -37.75 22.59 -18.33
C LEU A 151 -36.60 22.44 -19.35
N GLY A 152 -36.58 21.35 -20.12
CA GLY A 152 -35.55 21.07 -21.14
C GLY A 152 -34.27 20.43 -20.60
N LEU A 153 -34.15 20.23 -19.28
CA LEU A 153 -33.03 19.54 -18.66
C LEU A 153 -33.34 18.04 -18.64
N THR A 154 -32.88 17.28 -19.63
CA THR A 154 -33.22 15.85 -19.79
C THR A 154 -32.30 14.90 -19.03
N ALA A 155 -31.08 15.34 -18.69
CA ALA A 155 -30.11 14.60 -17.89
C ALA A 155 -29.15 15.57 -17.18
N LEU A 156 -28.59 15.15 -16.05
CA LEU A 156 -27.58 15.90 -15.32
C LEU A 156 -26.31 15.06 -15.14
N PRO A 157 -25.12 15.65 -15.39
CA PRO A 157 -23.85 14.95 -15.20
C PRO A 157 -23.56 14.79 -13.71
N MET A 158 -23.30 13.56 -13.29
CA MET A 158 -22.90 13.21 -11.93
C MET A 158 -21.55 12.51 -11.97
N SER A 159 -20.70 12.80 -10.98
CA SER A 159 -19.39 12.17 -10.85
C SER A 159 -19.12 11.73 -9.42
N ALA A 160 -18.43 10.61 -9.27
CA ALA A 160 -17.93 10.14 -7.99
C ALA A 160 -16.46 9.73 -8.13
N GLN A 161 -15.73 9.83 -7.03
CA GLN A 161 -14.33 9.41 -6.93
C GLN A 161 -14.04 8.84 -5.55
N ALA A 162 -13.13 7.88 -5.49
CA ALA A 162 -12.66 7.26 -4.25
C ALA A 162 -11.18 6.88 -4.38
N ILE A 163 -10.45 6.98 -3.28
CA ILE A 163 -9.06 6.53 -3.16
C ILE A 163 -9.02 5.51 -2.04
N ALA A 164 -8.47 4.34 -2.31
CA ALA A 164 -8.15 3.35 -1.31
C ALA A 164 -6.63 3.17 -1.23
N VAL A 165 -6.14 3.03 0.01
CA VAL A 165 -4.73 2.80 0.31
C VAL A 165 -4.58 1.33 0.71
N SER A 166 -3.56 0.67 0.16
CA SER A 166 -3.09 -0.61 0.63
C SER A 166 -2.01 -0.37 1.66
N ASN A 167 -2.28 -0.78 2.89
CA ASN A 167 -1.24 -0.82 3.92
C ASN A 167 -0.39 -2.08 3.71
N PRO A 168 0.91 -2.02 4.06
CA PRO A 168 1.76 -3.20 4.06
C PRO A 168 1.10 -4.37 4.80
N PRO A 169 1.34 -5.61 4.37
CA PRO A 169 0.63 -6.76 4.90
C PRO A 169 0.84 -6.90 6.40
N ASN A 170 -0.25 -7.20 7.10
CA ASN A 170 -0.28 -7.48 8.54
C ASN A 170 0.55 -8.74 8.88
N THR A 171 0.58 -9.71 7.98
CA THR A 171 1.32 -10.97 8.13
C THR A 171 2.41 -11.07 7.07
N ALA A 172 3.56 -11.67 7.40
CA ALA A 172 4.52 -12.05 6.39
C ALA A 172 3.90 -13.08 5.41
N PRO A 173 4.09 -12.94 4.08
CA PRO A 173 3.62 -13.92 3.09
C PRO A 173 4.26 -15.32 3.21
N GLY A 174 5.37 -15.41 3.94
CA GLY A 174 6.07 -16.66 4.24
C GLY A 174 6.67 -16.60 5.64
N CYS A 175 7.53 -17.58 5.95
CA CYS A 175 8.13 -17.66 7.27
C CYS A 175 9.05 -16.48 7.59
N VAL A 176 8.88 -15.97 8.80
CA VAL A 176 9.68 -14.89 9.34
C VAL A 176 10.99 -15.46 9.88
N PHE A 177 12.10 -15.02 9.31
CA PHE A 177 13.44 -15.34 9.75
C PHE A 177 13.79 -14.54 11.01
N PRO A 178 14.53 -15.11 11.98
CA PRO A 178 14.76 -14.47 13.29
C PRO A 178 15.81 -13.36 13.26
N ILE A 179 15.82 -12.50 12.23
CA ILE A 179 16.61 -11.27 12.15
C ILE A 179 15.67 -10.11 11.97
N GLY A 180 15.65 -9.14 12.89
CA GLY A 180 14.89 -7.91 12.76
C GLY A 180 15.74 -6.79 12.18
N VAL A 181 15.26 -6.11 11.14
CA VAL A 181 15.97 -5.02 10.48
C VAL A 181 15.34 -3.69 10.87
N THR A 182 16.16 -2.68 11.18
CA THR A 182 15.64 -1.34 11.49
C THR A 182 14.95 -0.70 10.30
N THR A 183 13.79 -0.07 10.53
CA THR A 183 13.14 0.75 9.51
C THR A 183 13.96 1.98 9.11
N CYS A 184 14.93 2.42 9.92
CA CYS A 184 15.75 3.60 9.65
C CYS A 184 16.52 3.53 8.34
N GLN A 185 16.93 2.33 7.92
CA GLN A 185 17.61 2.15 6.66
C GLN A 185 16.76 2.58 5.47
N PHE A 186 15.42 2.52 5.58
CA PHE A 186 14.48 2.76 4.50
C PHE A 186 13.97 4.21 4.40
N PHE A 187 14.27 5.08 5.37
CA PHE A 187 13.66 6.42 5.45
C PHE A 187 14.54 7.59 4.97
N ASN A 188 15.87 7.46 4.83
CA ASN A 188 16.73 8.62 4.56
C ASN A 188 17.90 8.35 3.61
N GLY A 189 17.66 8.42 2.30
CA GLY A 189 18.55 8.13 1.14
C GLY A 189 19.96 8.77 1.10
N SER A 190 20.41 9.46 2.15
CA SER A 190 21.72 10.10 2.22
C SER A 190 22.46 9.78 3.51
N ALA A 191 23.68 9.25 3.35
CA ALA A 191 24.71 8.89 4.34
C ALA A 191 24.50 7.63 5.20
N TRP A 192 23.27 7.13 5.41
CA TRP A 192 23.01 6.02 6.36
C TRP A 192 21.94 5.02 5.90
N SER A 193 21.56 5.08 4.63
CA SER A 193 20.38 4.42 4.08
C SER A 193 20.70 3.37 3.05
N SER A 194 19.99 2.27 3.20
CA SER A 194 19.66 1.42 2.08
C SER A 194 18.52 2.08 1.31
N LEU A 195 18.64 2.27 -0.01
CA LEU A 195 17.44 2.42 -0.86
C LEU A 195 16.69 1.07 -1.01
N GLY A 196 16.69 0.24 0.03
CA GLY A 196 16.11 -1.10 0.08
C GLY A 196 16.90 -2.18 -0.67
N CYS A 197 17.59 -1.85 -1.76
CA CYS A 197 18.21 -2.85 -2.65
C CYS A 197 19.74 -2.69 -2.74
N GLY A 198 20.48 -3.77 -2.49
CA GLY A 198 21.91 -3.85 -2.80
C GLY A 198 22.85 -3.15 -1.83
N THR A 199 22.44 -2.87 -0.59
CA THR A 199 23.33 -2.37 0.47
C THR A 199 23.53 -3.42 1.57
N ALA A 200 24.74 -3.53 2.10
CA ALA A 200 25.02 -4.43 3.21
C ALA A 200 24.25 -4.04 4.47
N VAL A 201 23.66 -5.04 5.14
CA VAL A 201 23.11 -4.91 6.49
C VAL A 201 24.14 -5.46 7.46
N THR A 202 24.60 -4.62 8.40
CA THR A 202 25.59 -5.01 9.40
C THR A 202 24.93 -5.22 10.76
N PHE A 203 25.27 -6.32 11.41
CA PHE A 203 25.01 -6.59 12.82
C PHE A 203 26.30 -7.16 13.43
N ALA A 204 27.07 -6.32 14.14
CA ALA A 204 28.45 -6.67 14.52
C ALA A 204 28.75 -6.47 16.02
N THR A 205 28.26 -5.40 16.66
CA THR A 205 28.66 -5.07 18.05
C THR A 205 27.57 -4.36 18.84
N SER A 206 27.36 -4.72 20.11
CA SER A 206 26.44 -4.07 21.07
C SER A 206 26.84 -2.66 21.53
N SER A 207 27.74 -2.00 20.81
CA SER A 207 28.22 -0.66 21.11
C SER A 207 28.39 0.11 19.82
N GLY A 208 27.43 0.99 19.53
CA GLY A 208 27.53 1.94 18.42
C GLY A 208 28.86 2.70 18.49
N LYS A 209 29.71 2.55 17.46
CA LYS A 209 30.84 3.46 17.26
C LYS A 209 30.49 4.50 16.21
N LEU A 210 31.09 5.67 16.42
CA LEU A 210 30.85 6.94 15.74
C LEU A 210 30.63 6.81 14.22
N PRO A 211 29.82 7.72 13.64
CA PRO A 211 29.36 7.73 12.23
C PRO A 211 30.47 8.01 11.20
N GLY A 212 31.66 7.41 11.34
CA GLY A 212 32.78 7.53 10.41
C GLY A 212 33.39 6.20 10.00
N THR A 213 33.00 5.09 10.63
CA THR A 213 33.38 3.74 10.22
C THR A 213 32.15 3.00 9.71
N GLN A 214 32.20 2.55 8.45
CA GLN A 214 31.13 1.87 7.69
C GLN A 214 30.51 0.63 8.38
N ALA A 215 31.07 0.20 9.52
CA ALA A 215 30.66 -0.95 10.33
C ALA A 215 30.15 -0.59 11.75
N GLY A 216 29.88 0.69 12.05
CA GLY A 216 29.66 1.18 13.42
C GLY A 216 28.21 1.26 13.92
N THR A 217 27.20 1.05 13.07
CA THR A 217 25.78 1.19 13.43
C THR A 217 25.06 -0.14 13.22
N ASN A 218 24.38 -0.65 14.26
CA ASN A 218 23.63 -1.89 14.14
C ASN A 218 22.37 -1.62 13.33
N THR A 219 22.27 -2.26 12.18
CA THR A 219 21.11 -2.13 11.28
C THR A 219 20.18 -3.33 11.34
N ALA A 220 20.61 -4.39 12.03
CA ALA A 220 19.79 -5.54 12.33
C ALA A 220 20.19 -6.15 13.68
N ALA A 221 19.31 -6.99 14.20
CA ALA A 221 19.49 -7.71 15.46
C ALA A 221 18.90 -9.12 15.35
N TRP A 222 19.37 -10.04 16.20
CA TRP A 222 18.65 -11.29 16.42
C TRP A 222 17.32 -10.98 17.11
N VAL A 223 16.26 -11.64 16.67
CA VAL A 223 14.92 -11.42 17.25
C VAL A 223 14.26 -12.73 17.66
N ASP A 224 13.55 -12.65 18.77
CA ASP A 224 12.58 -13.65 19.20
C ASP A 224 11.19 -13.12 18.89
N LEU A 225 10.53 -13.82 17.98
CA LEU A 225 9.26 -13.42 17.41
C LEU A 225 8.08 -13.59 18.39
N THR A 226 8.32 -14.15 19.58
CA THR A 226 7.32 -14.31 20.65
C THR A 226 7.29 -13.14 21.64
N GLY A 227 8.25 -12.21 21.54
CA GLY A 227 8.39 -11.07 22.47
C GLY A 227 9.33 -11.32 23.65
N ALA A 228 9.87 -12.54 23.80
CA ALA A 228 10.91 -12.85 24.77
C ALA A 228 12.28 -12.31 24.33
N ASN A 229 13.30 -12.38 25.20
CA ASN A 229 14.66 -12.08 24.78
C ASN A 229 15.22 -13.24 23.93
N PRO A 230 15.89 -12.97 22.79
CA PRO A 230 16.49 -14.00 21.95
C PRO A 230 17.45 -14.90 22.71
N THR A 231 17.24 -16.21 22.64
CA THR A 231 18.14 -17.23 23.19
C THR A 231 18.76 -18.07 22.06
N PRO A 232 19.99 -18.59 22.23
CA PRO A 232 20.62 -19.43 21.19
C PRO A 232 19.76 -20.65 20.80
N GLY A 233 19.07 -21.27 21.76
CA GLY A 233 18.20 -22.42 21.50
C GLY A 233 16.99 -22.07 20.63
N TYR A 234 16.34 -20.94 20.91
CA TYR A 234 15.25 -20.44 20.08
C TYR A 234 15.73 -20.09 18.68
N LEU A 235 16.82 -19.31 18.57
CA LEU A 235 17.36 -18.83 17.28
C LEU A 235 17.78 -19.99 16.39
N ASN A 236 18.47 -20.99 16.93
CA ASN A 236 18.88 -22.19 16.18
C ASN A 236 17.67 -22.96 15.64
N THR A 237 16.63 -23.11 16.45
CA THR A 237 15.38 -23.77 16.03
C THR A 237 14.69 -22.96 14.94
N ALA A 238 14.59 -21.64 15.10
CA ALA A 238 13.95 -20.75 14.12
C ALA A 238 14.67 -20.74 12.77
N ILE A 239 16.01 -20.77 12.75
CA ILE A 239 16.81 -20.88 11.52
C ILE A 239 16.62 -22.23 10.84
N ALA A 240 16.64 -23.32 11.62
CA ALA A 240 16.43 -24.68 11.11
C ALA A 240 15.03 -24.84 10.50
N GLU A 241 14.00 -24.34 11.18
CA GLU A 241 12.62 -24.33 10.67
C GLU A 241 12.54 -23.52 9.37
N ALA A 242 13.09 -22.30 9.33
CA ALA A 242 13.07 -21.46 8.14
C ALA A 242 13.75 -22.13 6.93
N ALA A 243 14.83 -22.88 7.15
CA ALA A 243 15.52 -23.64 6.10
C ALA A 243 14.68 -24.82 5.58
N ASN A 244 13.77 -25.37 6.39
CA ASN A 244 12.88 -26.46 5.99
C ASN A 244 11.49 -25.98 5.55
N GLY A 245 11.30 -24.67 5.38
CA GLY A 245 10.01 -24.08 5.00
C GLY A 245 8.98 -24.00 6.13
N GLY A 246 9.40 -24.27 7.37
CA GLY A 246 8.62 -24.12 8.59
C GLY A 246 8.92 -22.80 9.30
N CYS A 247 8.07 -22.43 10.28
CA CYS A 247 8.34 -21.29 11.13
C CYS A 247 7.98 -21.61 12.58
N THR A 248 8.83 -21.19 13.52
CA THR A 248 8.57 -21.31 14.96
C THR A 248 7.41 -20.42 15.41
N SER A 249 7.21 -19.30 14.70
CA SER A 249 6.12 -18.35 14.94
C SER A 249 5.97 -17.40 13.75
N ASN A 250 4.77 -16.84 13.57
CA ASN A 250 4.47 -15.88 12.52
C ASN A 250 3.77 -14.65 13.14
N PRO A 251 4.54 -13.71 13.72
CA PRO A 251 3.96 -12.55 14.39
C PRO A 251 3.26 -11.64 13.40
N LEU A 252 2.35 -10.81 13.91
CA LEU A 252 1.63 -9.80 13.13
C LEU A 252 2.35 -8.45 13.22
N ALA A 253 2.24 -7.62 12.18
CA ALA A 253 2.61 -6.22 12.25
C ALA A 253 1.84 -5.54 13.40
N GLY A 254 2.55 -4.72 14.18
CA GLY A 254 2.05 -4.13 15.42
C GLY A 254 2.35 -4.96 16.68
N GLN A 255 2.73 -6.23 16.57
CA GLN A 255 3.20 -7.00 17.72
C GLN A 255 4.63 -6.62 18.12
N THR A 256 4.96 -6.86 19.38
CA THR A 256 6.31 -6.64 19.93
C THR A 256 7.15 -7.90 19.86
N ILE A 257 8.39 -7.77 19.42
CA ILE A 257 9.40 -8.82 19.43
C ILE A 257 10.56 -8.40 20.31
N GLY A 258 11.21 -9.35 20.98
CA GLY A 258 12.44 -9.04 21.72
C GLY A 258 13.63 -9.14 20.78
N ALA A 259 14.55 -8.18 20.89
CA ALA A 259 15.73 -8.11 20.05
C ALA A 259 16.99 -8.04 20.91
N ASN A 260 18.07 -8.63 20.41
CA ASN A 260 19.38 -8.59 21.04
C ASN A 260 20.47 -8.45 19.98
N ASN A 261 21.24 -7.39 20.10
CA ASN A 261 22.42 -7.13 19.30
C ASN A 261 23.64 -7.86 19.84
N GLY A 262 24.33 -8.51 18.93
CA GLY A 262 25.58 -9.20 19.21
C GLY A 262 25.67 -10.47 18.38
N MET A 263 26.88 -10.79 17.97
CA MET A 263 27.15 -12.05 17.30
C MET A 263 27.12 -13.19 18.33
N ILE A 264 26.21 -14.14 18.14
CA ILE A 264 26.14 -15.37 18.92
C ILE A 264 26.76 -16.48 18.07
N GLN A 265 27.99 -16.87 18.39
CA GLN A 265 28.79 -17.77 17.54
C GLN A 265 28.05 -19.07 17.18
N SER A 266 27.39 -19.72 18.14
CA SER A 266 26.65 -20.97 17.89
C SER A 266 25.46 -20.81 16.94
N VAL A 267 24.86 -19.61 16.90
CA VAL A 267 23.76 -19.28 15.99
C VAL A 267 24.28 -19.03 14.58
N VAL A 268 25.44 -18.36 14.47
CA VAL A 268 26.13 -18.12 13.19
C VAL A 268 26.58 -19.45 12.56
N GLU A 269 27.12 -20.37 13.36
CA GLU A 269 27.50 -21.72 12.89
C GLU A 269 26.27 -22.52 12.40
N THR A 270 25.14 -22.40 13.09
CA THR A 270 23.86 -22.99 12.65
C THR A 270 23.39 -22.36 11.35
N PHE A 271 23.43 -21.02 11.25
CA PHE A 271 23.05 -20.30 10.05
C PHE A 271 23.93 -20.68 8.85
N ALA A 272 25.24 -20.76 9.04
CA ALA A 272 26.21 -21.22 8.06
C ALA A 272 25.86 -22.60 7.49
N THR A 273 25.50 -23.54 8.38
CA THR A 273 25.13 -24.92 8.03
C THR A 273 23.93 -24.98 7.08
N TYR A 274 22.91 -24.14 7.29
CA TYR A 274 21.70 -24.11 6.46
C TYR A 274 21.81 -23.19 5.25
N PHE A 275 22.60 -22.12 5.32
CA PHE A 275 22.75 -21.15 4.25
C PHE A 275 23.37 -21.76 2.98
N VAL A 276 24.46 -22.54 3.11
CA VAL A 276 25.19 -23.07 1.94
C VAL A 276 24.30 -23.97 1.05
N PRO A 277 23.53 -24.94 1.59
CA PRO A 277 22.58 -25.70 0.80
C PRO A 277 21.52 -24.83 0.10
N GLN A 278 20.93 -23.85 0.81
CA GLN A 278 19.90 -22.96 0.26
C GLN A 278 20.46 -22.08 -0.86
N TYR A 279 21.65 -21.53 -0.66
CA TYR A 279 22.36 -20.75 -1.67
C TYR A 279 22.60 -21.60 -2.93
N ASN A 280 23.14 -22.82 -2.77
CA ASN A 280 23.45 -23.70 -3.90
C ASN A 280 22.21 -24.12 -4.69
N ALA A 281 21.11 -24.39 -3.99
CA ALA A 281 19.81 -24.76 -4.58
C ALA A 281 19.11 -23.57 -5.27
N SER A 282 19.41 -22.33 -4.87
CA SER A 282 18.79 -21.15 -5.47
C SER A 282 19.24 -20.89 -6.91
N THR A 283 18.36 -20.24 -7.68
CA THR A 283 18.66 -19.70 -9.00
C THR A 283 19.04 -18.23 -8.90
N ALA A 284 19.91 -17.76 -9.80
CA ALA A 284 20.21 -16.33 -9.88
C ALA A 284 18.97 -15.55 -10.29
N THR A 285 18.55 -14.58 -9.48
CA THR A 285 17.47 -13.66 -9.85
C THR A 285 17.85 -12.22 -9.51
N PRO A 286 17.40 -11.25 -10.31
CA PRO A 286 17.67 -9.83 -10.04
C PRO A 286 16.86 -9.34 -8.83
N ILE A 287 17.49 -8.50 -8.01
CA ILE A 287 16.87 -7.66 -6.99
C ILE A 287 17.12 -6.21 -7.39
N ASN A 288 16.10 -5.53 -7.91
CA ASN A 288 16.20 -4.16 -8.42
C ASN A 288 15.40 -3.20 -7.54
N GLY A 289 16.06 -2.13 -7.12
CA GLY A 289 15.42 -0.89 -6.66
C GLY A 289 16.23 0.28 -7.19
N ASP A 290 16.17 0.54 -8.51
CA ASP A 290 16.73 1.74 -9.17
C ASP A 290 18.05 1.59 -9.96
N GLY A 291 18.40 0.38 -10.42
CA GLY A 291 19.38 0.20 -11.51
C GLY A 291 20.80 -0.23 -11.13
N SER A 292 21.06 -0.52 -9.85
CA SER A 292 22.31 -1.14 -9.35
C SER A 292 22.04 -2.50 -8.68
N GLY A 293 21.12 -3.28 -9.26
CA GLY A 293 20.56 -4.48 -8.63
C GLY A 293 21.53 -5.65 -8.52
N TYR A 294 21.43 -6.39 -7.42
CA TYR A 294 22.11 -7.67 -7.26
C TYR A 294 21.46 -8.71 -8.17
N ASN A 295 22.24 -9.36 -9.04
CA ASN A 295 21.78 -10.47 -9.86
C ASN A 295 22.64 -11.71 -9.59
N GLY A 296 22.19 -12.53 -8.64
CA GLY A 296 22.91 -13.71 -8.22
C GLY A 296 22.06 -14.63 -7.38
N LYS A 297 22.66 -15.76 -7.00
CA LYS A 297 22.06 -16.76 -6.11
C LYS A 297 21.89 -16.19 -4.69
N GLY A 298 21.02 -16.78 -3.89
CA GLY A 298 20.86 -16.38 -2.51
C GLY A 298 19.68 -17.03 -1.85
N TRP A 299 19.62 -16.93 -0.52
CA TRP A 299 18.51 -17.44 0.26
C TRP A 299 17.50 -16.32 0.55
N ASP A 300 16.33 -16.43 -0.08
CA ASP A 300 15.20 -15.53 0.14
C ASP A 300 14.46 -15.86 1.44
N VAL A 301 14.29 -14.87 2.30
CA VAL A 301 13.53 -14.95 3.55
C VAL A 301 12.68 -13.71 3.76
N TYR A 302 11.69 -13.80 4.65
CA TYR A 302 11.01 -12.61 5.16
C TYR A 302 11.58 -12.24 6.53
N VAL A 303 11.80 -10.95 6.76
CA VAL A 303 12.27 -10.43 8.05
C VAL A 303 11.32 -9.34 8.54
N PRO A 304 11.10 -9.20 9.85
CA PRO A 304 10.34 -8.08 10.40
C PRO A 304 11.18 -6.80 10.32
N LEU A 305 10.55 -5.72 9.88
CA LEU A 305 11.07 -4.37 10.03
C LEU A 305 10.64 -3.85 11.40
N ILE A 306 11.62 -3.57 12.26
CA ILE A 306 11.40 -3.09 13.62
C ILE A 306 11.49 -1.57 13.70
N GLN A 307 10.59 -0.97 14.47
CA GLN A 307 10.63 0.47 14.75
C GLN A 307 11.76 0.79 15.72
N THR A 308 12.81 1.46 15.23
CA THR A 308 13.87 2.01 16.09
C THR A 308 13.96 3.53 15.94
N GLU A 309 14.69 4.18 16.84
CA GLU A 309 15.16 5.55 16.62
C GLU A 309 16.15 5.59 15.44
N CYS A 310 16.23 6.72 14.74
CA CYS A 310 17.16 6.93 13.62
C CYS A 310 18.15 8.06 13.95
N PRO A 311 19.48 7.83 13.94
CA PRO A 311 20.17 6.57 13.62
C PRO A 311 19.94 5.48 14.68
N PRO A 312 19.98 4.20 14.29
CA PRO A 312 19.75 3.09 15.22
C PRO A 312 20.83 3.05 16.30
N LYS A 313 20.40 2.95 17.56
CA LYS A 313 21.27 2.70 18.74
C LYS A 313 21.38 1.19 18.98
N ASP A 314 21.78 0.78 20.18
CA ASP A 314 21.79 -0.62 20.58
C ASP A 314 20.36 -1.19 20.57
N ILE A 315 20.19 -2.35 19.93
CA ILE A 315 18.92 -3.04 19.71
C ILE A 315 18.84 -4.23 20.69
N ASN A 316 18.65 -3.93 21.97
CA ASN A 316 18.71 -4.90 23.10
C ASN A 316 17.43 -4.89 23.96
N GLN A 317 16.29 -4.61 23.35
CA GLN A 317 15.01 -4.46 24.03
C GLN A 317 13.88 -4.98 23.14
N THR A 318 12.64 -4.82 23.59
CA THR A 318 11.47 -5.12 22.77
C THR A 318 11.18 -4.00 21.78
N TYR A 319 10.81 -4.37 20.55
CA TYR A 319 10.47 -3.45 19.48
C TYR A 319 9.19 -3.88 18.78
N THR A 320 8.44 -2.91 18.27
CA THR A 320 7.22 -3.17 17.49
C THR A 320 7.57 -3.45 16.04
N ILE A 321 6.97 -4.51 15.48
CA ILE A 321 7.03 -4.80 14.04
C ILE A 321 6.20 -3.76 13.30
N GLN A 322 6.82 -3.03 12.38
CA GLN A 322 6.12 -2.08 11.50
C GLN A 322 5.53 -2.79 10.29
N THR A 323 6.32 -3.65 9.67
CA THR A 323 5.93 -4.48 8.53
C THR A 323 6.98 -5.57 8.31
N PHE A 324 6.88 -6.29 7.20
CA PHE A 324 7.84 -7.31 6.79
C PHE A 324 8.47 -6.93 5.47
N ALA A 325 9.74 -7.28 5.31
CA ALA A 325 10.46 -7.12 4.06
C ALA A 325 11.00 -8.46 3.59
N LYS A 326 11.02 -8.66 2.27
CA LYS A 326 11.73 -9.79 1.68
C LYS A 326 13.22 -9.45 1.62
N PHE A 327 14.04 -10.25 2.26
CA PHE A 327 15.49 -10.13 2.27
C PHE A 327 16.12 -11.33 1.57
N ARG A 328 17.21 -11.08 0.85
CA ARG A 328 18.04 -12.14 0.28
C ARG A 328 19.40 -12.15 0.96
N PHE A 329 19.74 -13.27 1.57
CA PHE A 329 21.11 -13.52 2.00
C PHE A 329 21.96 -13.92 0.80
N THR A 330 22.99 -13.12 0.52
CA THR A 330 23.92 -13.30 -0.60
C THR A 330 25.25 -13.88 -0.15
N GLN A 331 25.68 -13.57 1.08
CA GLN A 331 26.93 -14.03 1.66
C GLN A 331 26.79 -14.14 3.18
N VAL A 332 27.48 -15.11 3.77
CA VAL A 332 27.65 -15.24 5.21
C VAL A 332 29.14 -15.36 5.49
N ILE A 333 29.61 -14.60 6.49
CA ILE A 333 31.01 -14.60 6.92
C ILE A 333 31.04 -15.20 8.32
N ASP A 334 31.71 -16.34 8.47
CA ASP A 334 31.93 -16.99 9.76
C ASP A 334 33.43 -17.11 10.03
N LYS A 335 33.87 -16.67 11.21
CA LYS A 335 35.29 -16.66 11.62
C LYS A 335 36.25 -15.96 10.63
N GLY A 336 35.73 -15.04 9.82
CA GLY A 336 36.49 -14.32 8.80
C GLY A 336 36.51 -15.00 7.43
N ASP A 337 35.88 -16.17 7.30
CA ASP A 337 35.79 -16.93 6.05
C ASP A 337 34.44 -16.74 5.38
N CYS A 338 34.49 -16.51 4.07
CA CYS A 338 33.29 -16.37 3.23
C CYS A 338 32.81 -17.75 2.77
N LEU A 339 31.57 -18.10 3.14
CA LEU A 339 31.07 -19.47 3.04
C LEU A 339 30.74 -19.92 1.61
N VAL A 340 30.43 -18.98 0.72
CA VAL A 340 30.14 -19.27 -0.69
C VAL A 340 30.98 -18.40 -1.60
N ASN A 341 31.27 -18.92 -2.80
CA ASN A 341 31.82 -18.13 -3.87
C ASN A 341 30.68 -17.36 -4.56
N ASN A 342 30.57 -16.07 -4.26
CA ASN A 342 29.53 -15.20 -4.81
C ASN A 342 30.11 -13.96 -5.51
N PRO A 343 30.58 -14.11 -6.76
CA PRO A 343 31.22 -13.01 -7.48
C PRO A 343 30.23 -11.91 -7.89
N ALA A 344 28.92 -12.16 -7.81
CA ALA A 344 27.87 -11.19 -8.10
C ALA A 344 27.63 -10.20 -6.95
N ASP A 345 28.15 -10.47 -5.75
CA ASP A 345 27.97 -9.60 -4.58
C ASP A 345 29.12 -8.58 -4.46
N THR A 346 28.98 -7.47 -5.16
CA THR A 346 29.96 -6.37 -5.16
C THR A 346 30.18 -5.75 -3.76
N ASN A 347 29.25 -5.93 -2.83
CA ASN A 347 29.33 -5.36 -1.48
C ASN A 347 30.11 -6.24 -0.50
N SER A 348 30.36 -7.50 -0.87
CA SER A 348 31.12 -8.41 -0.02
C SER A 348 32.62 -8.06 0.04
N TYR A 349 33.12 -7.22 -0.86
CA TYR A 349 34.48 -6.68 -0.81
C TYR A 349 34.57 -5.48 0.14
N PRO A 350 35.59 -5.39 1.02
CA PRO A 350 36.82 -6.19 1.10
C PRO A 350 36.75 -7.40 2.03
N LEU A 351 35.59 -7.69 2.63
CA LEU A 351 35.44 -8.77 3.61
C LEU A 351 35.67 -10.17 2.99
N CYS A 352 35.34 -10.30 1.71
CA CYS A 352 35.57 -11.48 0.90
C CYS A 352 36.50 -11.13 -0.27
N PRO A 353 37.82 -11.38 -0.18
CA PRO A 353 38.68 -11.27 -1.35
C PRO A 353 38.44 -12.44 -2.33
N PRO A 354 38.94 -12.34 -3.58
CA PRO A 354 38.92 -13.45 -4.53
C PRO A 354 39.55 -14.72 -3.92
N PRO A 355 39.02 -15.92 -4.20
CA PRO A 355 38.01 -16.24 -5.22
C PRO A 355 36.56 -16.12 -4.76
N ASN A 356 36.28 -15.77 -3.50
CA ASN A 356 34.92 -15.87 -2.93
C ASN A 356 34.12 -14.55 -2.91
N GLY A 357 34.76 -13.41 -3.18
CA GLY A 357 34.08 -12.13 -3.41
C GLY A 357 34.29 -11.59 -4.83
N PRO A 358 33.87 -10.35 -5.12
CA PRO A 358 33.95 -9.76 -6.45
C PRO A 358 35.43 -9.61 -6.86
N GLY A 359 35.72 -9.98 -8.10
CA GLY A 359 37.06 -9.97 -8.70
C GLY A 359 37.46 -8.62 -9.27
#